data_AF-A0A2R7T7E5-F1
#
_entry.id   AF-A0A2R7T7E5-F1
#
_cell.length_a   1.000
_cell.length_b   1.000
_cell.length_c   1.000
_cell.angle_alpha   90.00
_cell.angle_beta   90.00
_cell.angle_gamma   90.00
#
_symmetry.space_group_name_H-M   'P 1'
#
loop_
_entity.id
_entity.type
_entity.pdbx_description
1 polymer ?
#
loop_
_entity_poly.entity_id
_entity_poly.type
_entity_poly.pdbx_seq_one_letter_code
_entity_poly.pdbx_strand_id
1 'polypeptide(L)'
;MSARPALPLGPAPVSPTDEAVSSDIGFEALRERGVALLQSLTGRVWTDHNLHDPGITLLEQLCFGLTDIVYRAGFPVADHLTGPDGRIDYAALSLHPPSDALPCRPTTPADYRRHLLDAVPGLDDARLEPQPDTGLYRLRLSLSRDGAGPAG
;
A
#
# COMPACT_ATOMS: atom_id res chain seq x y z
N MET A 1 -4.32 35.47 -10.80
CA MET A 1 -4.37 34.06 -10.36
C MET A 1 -3.08 33.77 -9.61
N SER A 2 -3.15 33.70 -8.27
CA SER A 2 -1.98 33.41 -7.41
C SER A 2 -1.81 31.90 -7.31
N ALA A 3 -0.67 31.39 -7.79
CA ALA A 3 -0.34 29.97 -7.68
C ALA A 3 -0.07 29.63 -6.20
N ARG A 4 -0.82 28.67 -5.66
CA ARG A 4 -0.52 28.09 -4.34
C ARG A 4 0.79 27.30 -4.47
N PRO A 5 1.77 27.48 -3.57
CA PRO A 5 2.96 26.66 -3.59
C PRO A 5 2.60 25.22 -3.23
N ALA A 6 3.23 24.25 -3.89
CA ALA A 6 3.16 22.84 -3.51
C ALA A 6 3.78 22.69 -2.12
N LEU A 7 2.97 22.21 -1.16
CA LEU A 7 3.48 21.79 0.15
C LEU A 7 4.46 20.63 -0.05
N PRO A 8 5.65 20.65 0.57
CA PRO A 8 6.51 19.48 0.55
C PRO A 8 5.77 18.33 1.25
N LEU A 9 5.59 17.21 0.55
CA LEU A 9 5.28 15.91 1.14
C LEU A 9 6.51 15.43 1.92
N GLY A 10 6.84 16.13 3.02
CA GLY A 10 7.62 15.50 4.08
C GLY A 10 6.75 14.41 4.70
N PRO A 11 7.33 13.30 5.19
CA PRO A 11 6.54 12.37 6.00
C PRO A 11 5.94 13.18 7.14
N ALA A 12 4.59 13.22 7.21
CA ALA A 12 3.93 13.72 8.40
C ALA A 12 4.54 12.99 9.59
N PRO A 13 4.77 13.65 10.74
CA PRO A 13 5.13 12.93 11.95
C PRO A 13 4.01 11.92 12.18
N VAL A 14 4.30 10.65 11.93
CA VAL A 14 3.43 9.55 12.29
C VAL A 14 3.40 9.61 13.81
N SER A 15 2.37 10.23 14.36
CA SER A 15 2.08 10.07 15.78
C SER A 15 2.05 8.56 16.01
N PRO A 16 2.77 8.05 17.03
CA PRO A 16 2.63 6.65 17.40
C PRO A 16 1.13 6.42 17.52
N THR A 17 0.61 5.46 16.77
CA THR A 17 -0.79 5.05 16.84
C THR A 17 -1.11 4.83 18.30
N ASP A 18 -1.73 5.83 18.92
CA ASP A 18 -2.07 5.81 20.33
C ASP A 18 -3.34 4.96 20.45
N GLU A 19 -3.30 4.08 21.45
CA GLU A 19 -4.35 3.19 21.93
C GLU A 19 -4.63 1.89 21.12
N ALA A 20 -4.36 0.76 21.77
CA ALA A 20 -4.73 -0.61 21.41
C ALA A 20 -3.84 -1.36 20.40
N VAL A 21 -2.57 -1.59 20.78
CA VAL A 21 -2.17 -3.01 20.82
C VAL A 21 -3.20 -3.65 21.74
N SER A 22 -4.18 -4.37 21.16
CA SER A 22 -5.34 -4.90 21.89
C SER A 22 -4.89 -5.46 23.24
N SER A 23 -5.57 -5.09 24.32
CA SER A 23 -5.32 -5.62 25.66
C SER A 23 -5.18 -7.15 25.67
N ASP A 24 -5.80 -7.81 24.67
CA ASP A 24 -5.84 -9.24 24.47
C ASP A 24 -4.52 -9.89 24.01
N ILE A 25 -3.52 -9.10 23.60
CA ILE A 25 -2.20 -9.61 23.16
C ILE A 25 -1.03 -9.06 23.98
N GLY A 26 -1.32 -8.37 25.09
CA GLY A 26 -0.30 -8.02 26.09
C GLY A 26 0.19 -9.24 26.87
N PHE A 27 1.31 -9.08 27.58
CA PHE A 27 1.94 -10.16 28.34
C PHE A 27 0.95 -10.91 29.26
N GLU A 28 0.16 -10.19 30.05
CA GLU A 28 -0.77 -10.82 31.00
C GLU A 28 -1.86 -11.61 30.28
N ALA A 29 -2.46 -11.05 29.23
CA ALA A 29 -3.47 -11.74 28.44
C ALA A 29 -2.91 -13.00 27.75
N LEU A 30 -1.68 -12.93 27.23
CA LEU A 30 -0.99 -14.09 26.66
C LEU A 30 -0.69 -15.15 27.72
N ARG A 31 -0.28 -14.74 28.92
CA ARG A 31 0.03 -15.64 30.05
C ARG A 31 -1.23 -16.33 30.55
N GLU A 32 -2.31 -15.59 30.79
CA GLU A 32 -3.60 -16.14 31.20
C GLU A 32 -4.11 -17.16 30.17
N ARG A 33 -4.05 -16.82 28.88
CA ARG A 33 -4.44 -17.72 27.79
C ARG A 33 -3.54 -18.95 27.71
N GLY A 34 -2.24 -18.77 27.91
CA GLY A 34 -1.26 -19.86 27.93
C GLY A 34 -1.49 -20.85 29.06
N VAL A 35 -1.77 -20.36 30.28
CA VAL A 35 -2.09 -21.21 31.43
C VAL A 35 -3.39 -21.97 31.20
N ALA A 36 -4.44 -21.29 30.72
CA ALA A 36 -5.71 -21.94 30.38
C ALA A 36 -5.52 -23.04 29.33
N LEU A 37 -4.67 -22.81 28.33
CA LEU A 37 -4.33 -23.80 27.31
C LEU A 37 -3.60 -25.00 27.90
N LEU A 38 -2.56 -24.77 28.72
CA LEU A 38 -1.83 -25.85 29.40
C LEU A 38 -2.77 -26.71 30.24
N GLN A 39 -3.59 -26.10 31.10
CA GLN A 39 -4.55 -26.82 31.94
C GLN A 39 -5.50 -27.69 31.11
N SER A 40 -5.96 -27.19 29.96
CA SER A 40 -6.85 -27.94 29.07
C SER A 40 -6.17 -29.13 28.38
N LEU A 41 -4.88 -29.01 28.06
CA LEU A 41 -4.12 -30.03 27.32
C LEU A 41 -3.48 -31.07 28.24
N THR A 42 -3.03 -30.68 29.42
CA THR A 42 -2.17 -31.50 30.28
C THR A 42 -2.73 -31.74 31.67
N GLY A 43 -3.94 -31.28 31.99
CA GLY A 43 -4.50 -31.27 33.35
C GLY A 43 -4.65 -32.63 34.07
N ARG A 44 -4.33 -33.76 33.42
CA ARG A 44 -4.24 -35.09 34.06
C ARG A 44 -2.80 -35.53 34.40
N VAL A 45 -1.80 -34.94 33.76
CA VAL A 45 -0.38 -35.31 33.86
C VAL A 45 0.43 -34.21 34.55
N TRP A 46 0.19 -32.97 34.16
CA TRP A 46 0.82 -31.80 34.73
C TRP A 46 -0.28 -30.96 35.39
N THR A 47 -0.31 -31.00 36.72
CA THR A 47 -1.40 -30.40 37.52
C THR A 47 -0.95 -29.17 38.31
N ASP A 48 0.34 -29.04 38.60
CA ASP A 48 0.91 -27.88 39.28
C ASP A 48 1.21 -26.78 38.25
N HIS A 49 0.56 -25.63 38.36
CA HIS A 49 0.73 -24.49 37.46
C HIS A 49 1.07 -23.22 38.25
N ASN A 50 1.79 -23.37 39.36
CA ASN A 50 2.15 -22.25 40.23
C ASN A 50 3.51 -21.64 39.86
N LEU A 51 3.82 -20.48 40.46
CA LEU A 51 5.01 -19.67 40.16
C LEU A 51 6.36 -20.41 40.27
N HIS A 52 6.44 -21.44 41.12
CA HIS A 52 7.68 -22.19 41.34
C HIS A 52 7.91 -23.28 40.29
N ASP A 53 6.92 -23.56 39.43
CA ASP A 53 7.03 -24.55 38.37
C ASP A 53 7.91 -24.00 37.23
N PRO A 54 9.03 -24.67 36.88
CA PRO A 54 9.92 -24.20 35.81
C PRO A 54 9.25 -24.19 34.43
N GLY A 55 8.23 -25.01 34.19
CA GLY A 55 7.44 -25.00 32.97
C GLY A 55 6.54 -23.75 32.87
N ILE A 56 6.06 -23.22 33.99
CA ILE A 56 5.37 -21.92 34.02
C ILE A 56 6.36 -20.78 33.75
N THR A 57 7.57 -20.84 34.29
CA THR A 57 8.63 -19.88 33.94
C THR A 57 8.95 -19.90 32.44
N LEU A 58 8.98 -21.08 31.81
CA LEU A 58 9.16 -21.19 30.35
C LEU A 58 7.99 -20.57 29.57
N LEU A 59 6.75 -20.76 30.03
CA LEU A 59 5.59 -20.12 29.44
C LEU A 59 5.69 -18.59 29.53
N GLU A 60 6.08 -18.05 30.68
CA GLU A 60 6.25 -16.61 30.87
C GLU A 60 7.31 -16.04 29.91
N GLN A 61 8.44 -16.75 29.73
CA GLN A 61 9.46 -16.33 28.76
C GLN A 61 8.94 -16.35 27.32
N LEU A 62 8.10 -17.32 26.96
CA LEU A 62 7.41 -17.34 25.67
C LEU A 62 6.48 -16.13 25.51
N CYS A 63 5.63 -15.85 26.51
CA CYS A 63 4.72 -14.70 26.50
C CYS A 63 5.47 -13.37 26.38
N PHE A 64 6.61 -13.24 27.04
CA PHE A 64 7.49 -12.07 26.90
C PHE A 64 8.04 -11.95 25.47
N GLY A 65 8.57 -13.04 24.90
CA GLY A 65 9.05 -13.04 23.52
C GLY A 65 7.96 -12.70 22.50
N LEU A 66 6.74 -13.22 22.68
CA LEU A 66 5.60 -12.88 21.84
C LEU A 66 5.21 -11.40 21.96
N THR A 67 5.29 -10.83 23.16
CA THR A 67 5.02 -9.41 23.40
C THR A 67 6.04 -8.52 22.66
N ASP A 68 7.32 -8.87 22.66
CA ASP A 68 8.36 -8.16 21.88
C ASP A 68 8.11 -8.25 20.37
N ILE A 69 7.67 -9.41 19.87
CA ILE A 69 7.29 -9.57 18.45
C ILE A 69 6.11 -8.67 18.10
N VAL A 70 5.05 -8.68 18.92
CA VAL A 70 3.86 -7.82 18.72
C VAL A 70 4.26 -6.34 18.73
N TYR A 71 5.09 -5.93 19.69
CA TYR A 71 5.59 -4.57 19.78
C TYR A 71 6.32 -4.15 18.49
N ARG A 72 7.26 -4.96 18.01
CA ARG A 72 8.02 -4.65 16.79
C ARG A 72 7.16 -4.66 15.54
N ALA A 73 6.22 -5.60 15.44
CA ALA A 73 5.30 -5.69 14.30
C ALA A 73 4.26 -4.55 14.26
N GLY A 74 4.07 -3.84 15.37
CA GLY A 74 3.16 -2.70 15.48
C GLY A 74 3.69 -1.39 14.92
N PHE A 75 4.94 -1.34 14.44
CA PHE A 75 5.49 -0.13 13.84
C PHE A 75 4.80 0.21 12.50
N PRO A 76 4.79 1.50 12.09
CA PRO A 76 4.30 1.91 10.79
C PRO A 76 4.87 1.03 9.68
N VAL A 77 4.02 0.59 8.75
CA VAL A 77 4.45 -0.28 7.64
C VAL A 77 5.63 0.31 6.83
N ALA A 78 5.67 1.65 6.72
CA ALA A 78 6.77 2.35 6.06
C ALA A 78 8.13 2.06 6.72
N ASP A 79 8.19 1.95 8.04
CA ASP A 79 9.43 1.68 8.78
C ASP A 79 9.95 0.27 8.51
N HIS A 80 9.04 -0.69 8.28
CA HIS A 80 9.40 -2.05 7.88
C HIS A 80 9.88 -2.17 6.43
N LEU A 81 9.34 -1.34 5.54
CA LEU A 81 9.69 -1.35 4.12
C LEU A 81 10.90 -0.47 3.78
N THR A 82 11.35 0.36 4.73
CA THR A 82 12.45 1.30 4.53
C THR A 82 13.79 0.58 4.60
N GLY A 83 14.63 0.81 3.59
CA GLY A 83 15.98 0.26 3.52
C GLY A 83 17.00 1.02 4.40
N PRO A 84 18.26 0.53 4.46
CA PRO A 84 19.32 1.16 5.26
C PRO A 84 19.65 2.60 4.88
N ASP A 85 19.29 3.04 3.68
CA ASP A 85 19.47 4.40 3.16
C ASP A 85 18.33 5.36 3.58
N GLY A 86 17.36 4.87 4.37
CA GLY A 86 16.22 5.65 4.83
C GLY A 86 15.15 5.87 3.76
N ARG A 87 15.14 5.07 2.69
CA ARG A 87 14.14 5.15 1.61
C ARG A 87 13.47 3.80 1.38
N ILE A 88 12.22 3.84 0.92
CA ILE A 88 11.53 2.64 0.44
C ILE A 88 11.90 2.42 -1.02
N ASP A 89 12.48 1.26 -1.34
CA ASP A 89 12.71 0.83 -2.71
C ASP A 89 11.44 0.17 -3.26
N TYR A 90 10.53 1.00 -3.75
CA TYR A 90 9.27 0.56 -4.33
C TYR A 90 9.46 -0.42 -5.51
N ALA A 91 10.51 -0.25 -6.30
CA ALA A 91 10.77 -1.09 -7.46
C ALA A 91 11.22 -2.50 -7.05
N ALA A 92 12.18 -2.60 -6.11
CA ALA A 92 12.61 -3.89 -5.57
C ALA A 92 11.47 -4.64 -4.85
N LEU A 93 10.54 -3.90 -4.25
CA LEU A 93 9.36 -4.44 -3.56
C LEU A 93 8.17 -4.70 -4.49
N SER A 94 8.28 -4.44 -5.80
CA SER A 94 7.17 -4.57 -6.77
C SER A 94 5.93 -3.74 -6.39
N LEU A 95 6.13 -2.60 -5.72
CA LEU A 95 5.10 -1.65 -5.34
C LEU A 95 4.98 -0.58 -6.43
N HIS A 96 4.19 -0.87 -7.46
CA HIS A 96 4.03 0.03 -8.61
C HIS A 96 3.22 1.28 -8.27
N PRO A 97 3.64 2.47 -8.75
CA PRO A 97 2.86 3.68 -8.57
C PRO A 97 1.54 3.59 -9.36
N PRO A 98 0.52 4.39 -8.99
CA PRO A 98 -0.76 4.42 -9.70
C PRO A 98 -0.62 4.70 -11.20
N SER A 99 0.36 5.51 -11.61
CA SER A 99 0.64 5.82 -13.02
C SER A 99 1.01 4.59 -13.86
N ASP A 100 1.48 3.52 -13.22
CA ASP A 100 1.96 2.33 -13.90
C ASP A 100 0.94 1.19 -13.75
N ALA A 101 0.26 1.12 -12.59
CA ALA A 101 -0.68 0.06 -12.27
C ALA A 101 -2.11 0.33 -12.76
N LEU A 102 -2.55 1.58 -12.80
CA LEU A 102 -3.94 1.94 -13.12
C LEU A 102 -4.25 2.18 -14.61
N PRO A 103 -3.31 2.55 -15.50
CA PRO A 103 -3.67 2.70 -16.91
C PRO A 103 -4.17 1.40 -17.51
N CYS A 104 -5.34 1.50 -18.15
CA CYS A 104 -5.94 0.42 -18.92
C CYS A 104 -5.91 0.76 -20.42
N ARG A 105 -6.11 -0.24 -21.27
CA ARG A 105 -6.26 -0.02 -22.71
C ARG A 105 -7.51 0.83 -22.98
N PRO A 106 -7.47 1.80 -23.90
CA PRO A 106 -8.64 2.58 -24.28
C PRO A 106 -9.70 1.66 -24.90
N THR A 107 -10.95 1.78 -24.46
CA THR A 107 -12.07 0.96 -24.98
C THR A 107 -13.26 1.80 -25.45
N THR A 108 -13.33 3.07 -25.08
CA THR A 108 -14.36 3.99 -25.55
C THR A 108 -13.80 5.06 -26.50
N PRO A 109 -14.62 5.67 -27.38
CA PRO A 109 -14.18 6.80 -28.20
C PRO A 109 -13.53 7.95 -27.41
N ALA A 110 -14.01 8.21 -26.19
CA ALA A 110 -13.44 9.21 -25.30
C ALA A 110 -12.05 8.82 -24.78
N ASP A 111 -11.83 7.53 -24.49
CA ASP A 111 -10.52 7.02 -24.07
C ASP A 111 -9.51 7.08 -25.21
N TYR A 112 -9.91 6.68 -26.42
CA TYR A 112 -9.06 6.79 -27.61
C TYR A 112 -8.71 8.26 -27.90
N ARG A 113 -9.66 9.18 -27.79
CA ARG A 113 -9.41 10.62 -27.92
C ARG A 113 -8.36 11.11 -26.94
N ARG A 114 -8.53 10.81 -25.64
CA ARG A 114 -7.58 11.20 -24.59
C ARG A 114 -6.20 10.59 -24.84
N HIS A 115 -6.15 9.29 -25.11
CA HIS A 115 -4.91 8.58 -25.38
C HIS A 115 -4.14 9.16 -26.58
N LEU A 116 -4.84 9.48 -27.67
CA LEU A 116 -4.22 10.06 -28.87
C LEU A 116 -3.72 11.49 -28.63
N LEU A 117 -4.47 12.30 -27.88
CA LEU A 117 -4.04 13.66 -27.52
C LEU A 117 -2.80 13.64 -26.62
N ASP A 118 -2.73 12.70 -25.68
CA ASP A 118 -1.57 12.56 -24.79
C ASP A 118 -0.34 12.00 -25.53
N ALA A 119 -0.54 11.10 -26.50
CA ALA A 119 0.54 10.38 -27.18
C ALA A 119 1.09 11.07 -28.44
N VAL A 120 0.32 11.96 -29.09
CA VAL A 120 0.69 12.57 -30.38
C VAL A 120 0.89 14.08 -30.23
N PRO A 121 2.15 14.56 -30.19
CA PRO A 121 2.44 15.99 -30.17
C PRO A 121 1.88 16.71 -31.41
N GLY A 122 1.33 17.92 -31.21
CA GLY A 122 0.77 18.72 -32.31
C GLY A 122 -0.61 18.26 -32.80
N LEU A 123 -1.30 17.41 -32.02
CA LEU A 123 -2.68 17.01 -32.27
C LEU A 123 -3.63 17.89 -31.43
N ASP A 124 -4.54 18.59 -32.10
CA ASP A 124 -5.56 19.44 -31.46
C ASP A 124 -6.82 18.65 -31.09
N ASP A 125 -7.22 17.68 -31.91
CA ASP A 125 -8.41 16.85 -31.66
C ASP A 125 -8.31 15.47 -32.33
N ALA A 126 -8.94 14.47 -31.71
CA ALA A 126 -9.12 13.13 -32.28
C ALA A 126 -10.54 12.63 -32.02
N ARG A 127 -11.31 12.40 -33.08
CA ARG A 127 -12.69 11.90 -32.99
C ARG A 127 -12.81 10.54 -33.64
N LEU A 128 -13.33 9.59 -32.88
CA LEU A 128 -13.58 8.23 -33.33
C LEU A 128 -15.08 8.06 -33.57
N GLU A 129 -15.48 7.83 -34.81
CA GLU A 129 -16.88 7.67 -35.22
C GLU A 129 -17.13 6.24 -35.69
N PRO A 130 -18.09 5.49 -35.10
CA PRO A 130 -18.41 4.16 -35.57
C PRO A 130 -19.02 4.22 -36.97
N GLN A 131 -18.64 3.29 -37.83
CA GLN A 131 -19.29 3.08 -39.13
C GLN A 131 -20.33 1.97 -38.98
N PRO A 132 -21.64 2.29 -39.12
CA PRO A 132 -22.72 1.31 -38.91
C PRO A 132 -22.50 0.03 -39.71
N ASP A 133 -22.85 -1.10 -39.12
CA ASP A 133 -22.92 -2.42 -39.76
C ASP A 133 -21.59 -2.98 -40.34
N THR A 134 -20.45 -2.34 -40.00
CA THR A 134 -19.12 -2.77 -40.47
C THR A 134 -18.18 -3.20 -39.35
N GLY A 135 -18.47 -2.81 -38.11
CA GLY A 135 -17.52 -2.94 -36.98
C GLY A 135 -16.27 -2.06 -37.12
N LEU A 136 -16.21 -1.20 -38.14
CA LEU A 136 -15.10 -0.29 -38.39
C LEU A 136 -15.36 1.07 -37.74
N TYR A 137 -14.28 1.81 -37.52
CA TYR A 137 -14.32 3.19 -37.03
C TYR A 137 -13.63 4.12 -38.03
N ARG A 138 -14.18 5.33 -38.17
CA ARG A 138 -13.55 6.45 -38.85
C ARG A 138 -12.88 7.35 -37.81
N LEU A 139 -11.57 7.48 -37.91
CA LEU A 139 -10.79 8.41 -37.07
C LEU A 139 -10.61 9.74 -37.81
N ARG A 140 -11.05 10.83 -37.19
CA ARG A 140 -10.83 12.21 -37.67
C ARG A 140 -9.84 12.91 -36.75
N LEU A 141 -8.76 13.41 -37.34
CA LEU A 141 -7.66 14.07 -36.62
C LEU A 141 -7.61 15.54 -37.03
N SER A 142 -7.43 16.42 -36.05
CA SER A 142 -7.20 17.86 -36.24
C SER A 142 -5.81 18.18 -35.72
N LEU A 143 -4.97 18.82 -36.53
CA LEU A 143 -3.59 19.15 -36.16
C LEU A 143 -3.45 20.62 -35.77
N SER A 144 -2.57 20.88 -34.81
CA SER A 144 -2.14 22.22 -34.41
C SER A 144 -1.59 22.95 -35.63
N ARG A 145 -2.11 24.14 -35.88
CA ARG A 145 -1.48 25.05 -36.84
C ARG A 145 -0.46 25.90 -36.11
N ASP A 146 0.80 25.48 -36.05
CA ASP A 146 1.96 26.36 -35.81
C ASP A 146 3.22 25.72 -36.44
N GLY A 147 3.92 26.30 -37.44
CA GLY A 147 3.84 27.65 -37.97
C GLY A 147 4.20 27.78 -39.45
N ALA A 148 3.60 28.79 -40.08
CA ALA A 148 4.18 29.44 -41.24
C ALA A 148 5.43 30.20 -40.75
N GLY A 149 6.63 29.70 -41.08
CA GLY A 149 7.85 30.50 -41.02
C GLY A 149 7.76 31.70 -41.96
N PRO A 150 8.45 32.82 -41.70
CA PRO A 150 8.38 33.99 -42.55
C PRO A 150 8.84 33.64 -43.98
N ALA A 151 8.02 33.99 -44.96
CA ALA A 151 8.44 34.06 -46.36
C ALA A 151 9.57 35.10 -46.48
N GLY A 152 10.59 34.76 -47.26
CA GLY A 152 11.87 35.48 -47.37
C GLY A 152 11.79 36.91 -47.89
#